data_AF-A0A2R6E4J7-F1
#
_entry.id   AF-A0A2R6E4J7-F1
#
_cell.length_a   1.000
_cell.length_b   1.000
_cell.length_c   1.000
_cell.angle_alpha   90.00
_cell.angle_beta   90.00
_cell.angle_gamma   90.00
#
_symmetry.space_group_name_H-M   'P 1'
#
loop_
_entity.id
_entity.type
_entity.pdbx_description
1 polymer ?
#
loop_
_entity_poly.entity_id
_entity_poly.type
_entity_poly.pdbx_seq_one_letter_code
_entity_poly.pdbx_strand_id
1 'polypeptide(L)'
;MRVTLMGEYTQLLSMATEERVDGEAYAEDTPIVDLFGDGARARLLSVFVGHRSREFSVSELARQAGVTRKTVYEHIEDFERWGIVRSADAAQGRRYAYAEDSEVAQRLYELDGLMLKQLLDADDE
;
A
#
# COMPACT_ATOMS: atom_id res chain seq x y z
N MET A 1 58.74 22.30 22.51
CA MET A 1 57.38 22.20 23.08
C MET A 1 56.40 22.83 22.09
N ARG A 2 55.80 22.01 21.21
CA ARG A 2 54.71 22.38 20.28
C ARG A 2 53.69 21.23 20.38
N VAL A 3 52.60 21.47 21.10
CA VAL A 3 51.27 21.81 20.56
C VAL A 3 50.59 20.57 19.97
N THR A 4 49.77 19.95 20.82
CA THR A 4 48.40 19.48 20.60
C THR A 4 47.91 19.59 19.15
N LEU A 5 48.09 18.53 18.36
CA LEU A 5 47.48 18.38 17.04
C LEU A 5 46.78 17.02 16.87
N MET A 6 46.76 16.17 17.91
CA MET A 6 46.02 14.88 17.88
C MET A 6 44.62 14.98 18.50
N GLY A 7 44.35 15.99 19.33
CA GLY A 7 43.04 16.21 19.95
C GLY A 7 41.99 16.77 18.99
N GLU A 8 42.37 17.78 18.20
CA GLU A 8 41.44 18.43 17.25
C GLU A 8 41.11 17.52 16.06
N TYR A 9 42.07 16.71 15.58
CA TYR A 9 41.79 15.72 14.53
C TYR A 9 40.86 14.60 15.02
N THR A 10 40.97 14.19 16.28
CA THR A 10 40.04 13.21 16.86
C THR A 10 38.64 13.81 17.00
N GLN A 11 38.53 15.10 17.30
CA GLN A 11 37.25 15.80 17.39
C GLN A 11 36.63 16.06 16.01
N LEU A 12 37.44 16.36 15.00
CA LEU A 12 37.01 16.46 13.59
C LEU A 12 36.61 15.09 13.00
N LEU A 13 37.34 14.02 13.32
CA LEU A 13 36.97 12.65 12.94
C LEU A 13 35.69 12.20 13.64
N SER A 14 35.51 12.55 14.93
CA SER A 14 34.25 12.32 15.67
C SER A 14 33.07 13.06 15.04
N MET A 15 33.26 14.33 14.62
CA MET A 15 32.22 15.11 13.94
C MET A 15 31.95 14.62 12.51
N ALA A 16 32.95 14.10 11.80
CA ALA A 16 32.78 13.52 10.46
C ALA A 16 32.15 12.13 10.49
N THR A 17 32.28 11.38 11.58
CA THR A 17 31.55 10.11 11.81
C THR A 17 30.17 10.30 12.42
N GLU A 18 29.84 11.53 12.83
CA GLU A 18 28.50 11.95 13.25
C GLU A 18 27.78 12.75 12.17
N GLU A 19 28.03 12.46 10.89
CA GLU A 19 26.88 12.43 9.96
C GLU A 19 26.00 11.25 10.41
N ARG A 20 25.25 11.50 11.48
CA ARG A 20 24.03 10.76 11.74
C ARG A 20 23.25 10.93 10.45
N VAL A 21 23.08 9.83 9.74
CA VAL A 21 22.01 9.68 8.77
C VAL A 21 20.73 9.80 9.60
N ASP A 22 20.31 11.03 9.86
CA ASP A 22 18.92 11.36 10.14
C ASP A 22 18.22 11.29 8.77
N GLY A 23 18.25 10.08 8.20
CA GLY A 23 17.70 9.78 6.90
C GLY A 23 16.33 9.19 7.16
N GLU A 24 15.29 9.99 6.95
CA GLU A 24 13.94 9.48 6.68
C GLU A 24 14.06 8.26 5.78
N ALA A 25 13.41 7.16 6.15
CA ALA A 25 13.50 5.95 5.35
C ALA A 25 12.92 6.26 3.97
N TYR A 26 13.60 5.88 2.88
CA TYR A 26 13.14 6.16 1.50
C TYR A 26 11.72 5.67 1.17
N ALA A 27 11.15 4.80 2.01
CA ALA A 27 9.82 4.25 1.88
C ALA A 27 8.73 5.10 2.58
N GLU A 28 9.11 5.99 3.49
CA GLU A 28 8.17 6.89 4.19
C GLU A 28 7.48 7.81 3.18
N ASP A 29 6.17 8.00 3.38
CA ASP A 29 5.31 8.87 2.57
C ASP A 29 5.32 8.59 1.05
N THR A 30 5.61 7.34 0.66
CA THR A 30 5.55 6.94 -0.75
C THR A 30 4.16 6.43 -1.14
N PRO A 31 3.66 6.72 -2.36
CA PRO A 31 2.33 6.26 -2.80
C PRO A 31 2.13 4.75 -2.78
N ILE A 32 3.21 3.97 -2.96
CA ILE A 32 3.14 2.50 -2.92
C ILE A 32 2.92 2.02 -1.48
N VAL A 33 3.63 2.59 -0.51
CA VAL A 33 3.42 2.30 0.90
C VAL A 33 2.04 2.78 1.33
N ASP A 34 1.60 3.95 0.88
CA ASP A 34 0.23 4.41 1.17
C ASP A 34 -0.81 3.48 0.58
N LEU A 35 -0.66 3.01 -0.67
CA LEU A 35 -1.63 2.15 -1.35
C LEU A 35 -1.76 0.79 -0.67
N PHE A 36 -0.64 0.09 -0.48
CA PHE A 36 -0.67 -1.25 0.09
C PHE A 36 -0.73 -1.23 1.61
N GLY A 37 -0.22 -0.20 2.27
CA GLY A 37 -0.29 0.06 3.71
C GLY A 37 0.06 -1.15 4.55
N ASP A 38 -0.96 -1.94 4.87
CA ASP A 38 -0.88 -3.16 5.62
C ASP A 38 -1.49 -4.36 4.87
N GLY A 39 -1.39 -5.54 5.50
CA GLY A 39 -1.98 -6.75 4.91
C GLY A 39 -3.50 -6.70 4.75
N ALA A 40 -4.23 -5.91 5.54
CA ALA A 40 -5.68 -5.79 5.40
C ALA A 40 -6.06 -5.01 4.14
N ARG A 41 -5.34 -3.92 3.87
CA ARG A 41 -5.49 -3.09 2.69
C ARG A 41 -5.17 -3.88 1.42
N ALA A 42 -4.04 -4.59 1.41
CA ALA A 42 -3.68 -5.48 0.30
C ALA A 42 -4.74 -6.57 0.03
N ARG A 43 -5.29 -7.20 1.09
CA ARG A 43 -6.36 -8.21 0.94
C ARG A 43 -7.65 -7.62 0.38
N LEU A 44 -8.04 -6.42 0.81
CA LEU A 44 -9.23 -5.75 0.25
C LEU A 44 -9.05 -5.39 -1.22
N LEU A 45 -7.88 -4.87 -1.60
CA LEU A 45 -7.54 -4.60 -3.01
C LEU A 45 -7.62 -5.88 -3.85
N SER A 46 -7.04 -6.98 -3.37
CA SER A 46 -7.10 -8.29 -4.05
C SER A 46 -8.54 -8.78 -4.28
N VAL A 47 -9.45 -8.58 -3.30
CA VAL A 47 -10.87 -8.93 -3.49
C VAL A 47 -11.49 -8.17 -4.66
N PHE A 48 -11.28 -6.86 -4.76
CA PHE A 48 -11.84 -6.06 -5.85
C PHE A 48 -11.22 -6.39 -7.20
N VAL A 49 -9.89 -6.48 -7.27
CA VAL A 49 -9.16 -6.77 -8.51
C VAL A 49 -9.51 -8.15 -9.06
N GLY A 50 -9.64 -9.17 -8.19
CA GLY A 50 -10.06 -10.52 -8.58
C GLY A 50 -11.54 -10.65 -8.94
N HIS A 51 -12.38 -9.66 -8.60
CA HIS A 51 -13.83 -9.73 -8.76
C HIS A 51 -14.44 -8.44 -9.34
N ARG A 52 -13.83 -7.89 -10.40
CA ARG A 52 -14.14 -6.55 -10.94
C ARG A 52 -15.63 -6.31 -11.26
N SER A 53 -16.30 -7.32 -11.81
CA SER A 53 -17.70 -7.24 -12.21
C SER A 53 -18.70 -7.39 -11.05
N ARG A 54 -18.23 -7.54 -9.81
CA ARG A 54 -19.08 -7.77 -8.63
C ARG A 54 -19.15 -6.55 -7.74
N GLU A 55 -20.34 -6.35 -7.18
CA GLU A 55 -20.57 -5.41 -6.10
C GLU A 55 -20.55 -6.11 -4.75
N PHE A 56 -20.12 -5.39 -3.72
CA PHE A 56 -20.02 -5.90 -2.36
C PHE A 56 -20.61 -4.93 -1.35
N SER A 57 -21.26 -5.46 -0.32
CA SER A 57 -21.50 -4.76 0.93
C SER A 57 -20.25 -4.84 1.81
N VAL A 58 -20.17 -3.98 2.83
CA VAL A 58 -19.09 -4.00 3.83
C VAL A 58 -18.96 -5.38 4.51
N SER A 59 -20.08 -6.02 4.82
CA SER A 59 -20.09 -7.35 5.44
C SER A 59 -19.54 -8.43 4.51
N GLU A 60 -19.75 -8.32 3.20
CA GLU A 60 -19.17 -9.24 2.23
C GLU A 60 -17.68 -8.99 2.04
N LEU A 61 -17.25 -7.72 1.95
CA LEU A 61 -15.82 -7.37 1.87
C LEU A 61 -15.06 -7.91 3.08
N ALA A 62 -15.58 -7.70 4.28
CA ALA A 62 -14.99 -8.22 5.51
C ALA A 62 -14.81 -9.75 5.45
N ARG A 63 -15.83 -10.47 4.99
CA ARG A 63 -15.79 -11.92 4.84
C ARG A 63 -14.79 -12.38 3.78
N GLN A 64 -14.79 -11.76 2.59
CA GLN A 64 -13.94 -12.16 1.46
C GLN A 64 -12.46 -11.84 1.73
N ALA A 65 -12.17 -10.69 2.33
CA ALA A 65 -10.80 -10.27 2.64
C ALA A 65 -10.28 -10.84 3.97
N GLY A 66 -11.11 -11.56 4.73
CA GLY A 66 -10.72 -12.11 6.04
C GLY A 66 -10.38 -11.02 7.06
N VAL A 67 -11.12 -9.91 7.07
CA VAL A 67 -10.91 -8.77 7.97
C VAL A 67 -12.19 -8.39 8.71
N THR A 68 -12.10 -7.47 9.67
CA THR A 68 -13.29 -6.97 10.36
C THR A 68 -14.03 -5.93 9.53
N ARG A 69 -15.34 -5.74 9.77
CA ARG A 69 -16.10 -4.64 9.14
C ARG A 69 -15.52 -3.26 9.47
N LYS A 70 -14.98 -3.08 10.68
CA LYS A 70 -14.31 -1.83 11.09
C LYS A 70 -13.11 -1.55 10.18
N THR A 71 -12.28 -2.55 9.94
CA THR A 71 -11.13 -2.48 9.03
C THR A 71 -11.54 -2.16 7.59
N VAL A 72 -12.69 -2.67 7.12
CA VAL A 72 -13.21 -2.25 5.81
C VAL A 72 -13.53 -0.75 5.81
N TYR A 73 -14.28 -0.25 6.81
CA TYR A 73 -14.60 1.18 6.90
C TYR A 73 -13.34 2.06 6.99
N GLU A 74 -12.30 1.60 7.69
CA GLU A 74 -11.03 2.31 7.82
C GLU A 74 -10.28 2.53 6.50
N HIS A 75 -10.55 1.73 5.46
CA HIS A 75 -9.79 1.79 4.20
C HIS A 75 -10.64 2.07 2.96
N ILE A 76 -11.93 1.71 2.95
CA ILE A 76 -12.75 1.74 1.73
C ILE A 76 -12.95 3.17 1.21
N GLU A 77 -12.99 4.17 2.10
CA GLU A 77 -13.13 5.57 1.73
C GLU A 77 -11.90 6.10 0.99
N ASP A 78 -10.70 5.64 1.35
CA ASP A 78 -9.47 5.99 0.63
C ASP A 78 -9.46 5.41 -0.77
N PHE A 79 -9.86 4.14 -0.92
CA PHE A 79 -9.95 3.49 -2.22
C PHE A 79 -10.96 4.19 -3.14
N GLU A 80 -12.08 4.66 -2.57
CA GLU A 80 -13.07 5.43 -3.32
C GLU A 80 -12.51 6.79 -3.73
N ARG A 81 -11.85 7.49 -2.81
CA ARG A 81 -11.18 8.78 -3.07
C ARG A 81 -10.13 8.67 -4.18
N TRP A 82 -9.38 7.57 -4.24
CA TRP A 82 -8.36 7.33 -5.26
C TRP A 82 -8.91 6.73 -6.55
N GLY A 83 -10.22 6.52 -6.64
CA GLY A 83 -10.87 5.97 -7.83
C GLY A 83 -10.53 4.50 -8.09
N ILE A 84 -10.13 3.73 -7.09
CA ILE A 84 -9.95 2.28 -7.22
C ILE A 84 -11.30 1.57 -7.14
N VAL A 85 -12.18 2.09 -6.29
CA VAL A 85 -13.55 1.62 -6.12
C VAL A 85 -14.53 2.76 -6.34
N ARG A 86 -15.78 2.39 -6.61
CA ARG A 86 -16.92 3.30 -6.68
C ARG A 86 -18.01 2.77 -5.77
N SER A 87 -18.78 3.66 -5.16
CA SER A 87 -19.95 3.26 -4.37
C SER A 87 -21.26 3.72 -4.97
N ALA A 88 -22.33 2.98 -4.62
CA ALA A 88 -23.70 3.34 -4.96
C ALA A 88 -24.62 2.99 -3.78
N ASP A 89 -25.61 3.84 -3.51
CA ASP A 89 -26.64 3.55 -2.52
C ASP A 89 -27.60 2.48 -3.06
N ALA A 90 -27.89 1.45 -2.26
CA ALA A 90 -28.85 0.41 -2.58
C ALA A 90 -29.83 0.18 -1.42
N ALA A 91 -30.89 -0.58 -1.68
CA ALA A 91 -31.95 -0.84 -0.70
C ALA A 91 -31.46 -1.47 0.62
N GLN A 92 -30.33 -2.19 0.58
CA GLN A 92 -29.72 -2.86 1.73
C GLN A 92 -28.42 -2.17 2.18
N GLY A 93 -28.30 -0.87 1.91
CA GLY A 93 -27.12 -0.06 2.22
C GLY A 93 -26.17 0.09 1.04
N ARG A 94 -25.05 0.78 1.30
CA ARG A 94 -24.06 1.12 0.28
C ARG A 94 -23.37 -0.12 -0.29
N ARG A 95 -23.22 -0.14 -1.60
CA ARG A 95 -22.53 -1.17 -2.38
C ARG A 95 -21.24 -0.57 -2.94
N TYR A 96 -20.20 -1.38 -2.99
CA TYR A 96 -18.88 -1.00 -3.50
C TYR A 96 -18.50 -1.93 -4.64
N ALA A 97 -18.02 -1.36 -5.74
CA ALA A 97 -17.57 -2.08 -6.91
C ALA A 97 -16.19 -1.58 -7.32
N TYR A 98 -15.46 -2.41 -8.05
CA TYR A 98 -14.24 -1.96 -8.71
C TYR A 98 -14.56 -0.88 -9.76
N ALA A 99 -13.73 0.15 -9.84
CA ALA A 99 -13.91 1.25 -10.78
C ALA A 99 -13.19 0.94 -12.11
N GLU A 100 -13.76 0.04 -12.92
CA GLU A 100 -13.15 -0.43 -14.19
C GLU A 100 -12.75 0.70 -15.15
N ASP A 101 -13.42 1.84 -15.07
CA ASP A 101 -13.24 2.99 -15.94
C ASP A 101 -12.10 3.93 -15.46
N SER A 102 -11.55 3.67 -14.28
CA SER A 102 -10.48 4.48 -13.67
C SER A 102 -9.10 4.03 -14.11
N GLU A 103 -8.25 4.99 -14.49
CA GLU A 103 -6.86 4.70 -14.87
C GLU A 103 -6.10 3.98 -13.74
N VAL A 104 -6.22 4.47 -12.50
CA VAL A 104 -5.53 3.88 -11.33
C VAL A 104 -5.97 2.44 -11.12
N ALA A 105 -7.28 2.18 -11.25
CA ALA A 105 -7.82 0.83 -11.16
C ALA A 105 -7.21 -0.03 -12.27
N GLN A 106 -7.33 0.36 -13.54
CA GLN A 106 -6.78 -0.40 -14.67
C GLN A 106 -5.31 -0.79 -14.48
N ARG A 107 -4.46 0.15 -14.04
CA ARG A 107 -3.05 -0.15 -13.75
C ARG A 107 -2.86 -1.16 -12.62
N LEU A 108 -3.68 -1.09 -11.57
CA LEU A 108 -3.65 -2.06 -10.48
C LEU A 108 -4.02 -3.47 -10.97
N TYR A 109 -5.01 -3.60 -11.85
CA TYR A 109 -5.39 -4.89 -12.45
C TYR A 109 -4.29 -5.44 -13.37
N GLU A 110 -3.68 -4.60 -14.19
CA GLU A 110 -2.54 -4.99 -15.02
C GLU A 110 -1.37 -5.50 -14.17
N LEU A 111 -1.03 -4.78 -13.10
CA LEU A 111 0.03 -5.18 -12.18
C LEU A 111 -0.27 -6.53 -11.51
N ASP A 112 -1.49 -6.72 -11.00
CA ASP A 112 -1.91 -8.00 -10.40
C ASP A 112 -1.81 -9.16 -11.40
N GLY A 113 -2.24 -8.95 -12.64
CA GLY A 113 -2.11 -9.94 -13.71
C GLY A 113 -0.65 -10.28 -14.06
N LEU A 114 0.24 -9.28 -14.10
CA LEU A 114 1.67 -9.51 -14.32
C LEU A 114 2.30 -10.30 -13.18
N MET A 115 1.95 -9.98 -11.94
CA MET A 115 2.46 -10.69 -10.76
C MET A 115 1.95 -12.13 -10.70
N LEU A 116 0.67 -12.36 -10.97
CA LEU A 116 0.10 -13.70 -11.06
C LEU A 116 0.84 -14.54 -12.10
N LYS A 117 1.11 -13.96 -13.28
CA LYS A 117 1.89 -14.65 -14.31
C LYS A 117 3.27 -15.05 -13.79
N GLN A 118 4.01 -14.14 -13.15
CA GLN A 118 5.34 -14.44 -12.61
C GLN A 118 5.32 -15.53 -11.54
N LEU A 119 4.27 -15.57 -10.70
CA LEU A 119 4.11 -16.61 -9.69
C LEU A 119 3.85 -17.98 -10.32
N LEU A 120 2.97 -18.05 -11.33
CA LEU A 120 2.70 -19.29 -12.05
C LEU A 120 3.94 -19.80 -12.80
N ASP A 121 4.67 -18.89 -13.46
CA ASP A 121 5.91 -19.24 -14.18
C ASP A 121 6.99 -19.78 -13.22
N ALA A 122 7.03 -19.32 -11.97
CA ALA A 122 7.99 -19.78 -10.95
C ALA A 122 7.59 -21.11 -10.28
N ASP A 123 6.29 -21.44 -10.23
CA ASP A 123 5.80 -22.72 -9.70
C ASP A 123 5.99 -23.89 -10.69
N ASP A 124 6.20 -23.58 -11.98
CA ASP A 124 6.45 -24.55 -13.05
C ASP A 124 7.95 -24.96 -13.19
N GLU A 125 8.86 -24.34 -12.42
CA GLU A 125 10.31 -24.65 -12.34
C GLU A 125 10.70 -25.53 -11.13
#